data_AF-A0A2D9TCE5-F1
#
_entry.id   AF-A0A2D9TCE5-F1
#
_cell.length_a   1.000
_cell.length_b   1.000
_cell.length_c   1.000
_cell.angle_alpha   90.00
_cell.angle_beta   90.00
_cell.angle_gamma   90.00
#
_symmetry.space_group_name_H-M   'P 1'
#
loop_
_entity.id
_entity.type
_entity.pdbx_description
1 polymer ?
#
loop_
_entity_poly.entity_id
_entity_poly.type
_entity_poly.pdbx_seq_one_letter_code
_entity_poly.pdbx_strand_id
1 'polypeptide(L)'
;MALVALARHRADAAGPAPPPAKVLPVVESPGAVALREGRPMDVNAASAADLELLPRIGPALARRILEARPFATVDDLVRVRGIGPRTLERLRPLVRVSAADPRDP
;
A
#
# COMPACT_ATOMS: atom_id res chain seq x y z
N MET A 1 -6.98 13.51 42.59
CA MET A 1 -6.04 14.66 42.55
C MET A 1 -4.64 14.09 42.37
N ALA A 2 -4.02 14.40 41.23
CA ALA A 2 -2.75 13.87 40.74
C ALA A 2 -1.54 14.73 41.19
N LEU A 3 -0.35 14.12 41.21
CA LEU A 3 1.00 14.73 41.10
C LEU A 3 2.01 13.55 41.10
N VAL A 4 2.55 13.06 39.98
CA VAL A 4 3.59 13.59 39.06
C VAL A 4 5.02 13.58 39.62
N ALA A 5 5.87 12.79 38.92
CA ALA A 5 7.33 12.87 38.73
C ALA A 5 8.24 12.49 39.92
N LEU A 6 9.46 11.97 39.77
CA LEU A 6 10.40 11.96 38.64
C LEU A 6 11.45 10.85 38.89
N ALA A 7 11.61 9.88 38.01
CA ALA A 7 12.78 9.00 38.03
C ALA A 7 13.92 9.67 37.25
N ARG A 8 14.97 10.08 37.97
CA ARG A 8 16.27 10.39 37.38
C ARG A 8 17.01 9.08 37.15
N HIS A 9 17.46 8.84 35.92
CA HIS A 9 18.66 8.05 35.74
C HIS A 9 19.47 8.60 34.57
N ARG A 10 20.67 9.10 34.89
CA ARG A 10 21.77 9.27 33.96
C ARG A 10 22.61 8.00 34.03
N ALA A 11 22.97 7.45 32.88
CA ALA A 11 24.22 6.73 32.70
C ALA A 11 24.62 6.78 31.22
N ASP A 12 25.92 6.96 31.01
CA ASP A 12 26.62 7.21 29.77
C ASP A 12 27.17 5.90 29.16
N ALA A 13 27.56 5.98 27.88
CA ALA A 13 28.51 5.15 27.13
C ALA A 13 28.13 3.78 26.51
N ALA A 14 28.63 3.63 25.27
CA ALA A 14 28.81 2.45 24.40
C ALA A 14 27.58 1.96 23.61
N GLY A 15 27.50 2.37 22.34
CA GLY A 15 26.54 1.83 21.38
C GLY A 15 26.89 0.40 20.92
N PRO A 16 25.88 -0.47 20.81
CA PRO A 16 25.89 -1.60 19.89
C PRO A 16 24.83 -1.42 18.78
N ALA A 17 25.02 -2.15 17.67
CA ALA A 17 24.23 -2.19 16.46
C ALA A 17 22.70 -2.00 16.64
N PRO A 18 21.98 -1.40 15.67
CA PRO A 18 20.54 -1.26 15.76
C PRO A 18 19.90 -2.62 16.07
N PRO A 19 18.99 -2.70 17.05
CA PRO A 19 18.36 -3.96 17.43
C PRO A 19 17.60 -4.55 16.23
N PRO A 20 17.43 -5.88 16.13
CA PRO A 20 16.52 -6.46 15.14
C PRO A 20 15.16 -5.79 15.37
N ALA A 21 14.70 -5.06 14.36
CA ALA A 21 13.45 -4.33 14.43
C ALA A 21 12.38 -5.28 14.98
N LYS A 22 11.80 -4.93 16.13
CA LYS A 22 10.60 -5.60 16.64
C LYS A 22 9.63 -5.64 15.46
N VAL A 23 9.36 -6.84 14.96
CA VAL A 23 8.36 -7.06 13.92
C VAL A 23 7.03 -6.74 14.58
N LEU A 24 6.61 -5.48 14.51
CA LEU A 24 5.22 -5.11 14.67
C LEU A 24 4.44 -6.06 13.75
N PRO A 25 3.28 -6.60 14.16
CA PRO A 25 2.46 -7.36 13.25
C PRO A 25 2.21 -6.46 12.05
N VAL A 26 2.83 -6.78 10.91
CA VAL A 26 2.49 -6.14 9.64
C VAL A 26 1.05 -6.54 9.44
N VAL A 27 0.14 -5.63 9.74
CA VAL A 27 -1.25 -5.74 9.33
C VAL A 27 -1.17 -5.76 7.80
N GLU A 28 -1.17 -6.96 7.25
CA GLU A 28 -1.06 -7.15 5.80
C GLU A 28 -2.30 -6.52 5.17
N SER A 29 -2.05 -5.53 4.32
CA SER A 29 -3.12 -4.85 3.62
C SER A 29 -3.90 -5.85 2.73
N PRO A 30 -5.22 -5.67 2.55
CA PRO A 30 -6.04 -6.57 1.75
C PRO A 30 -5.52 -6.76 0.31
N GLY A 31 -4.88 -5.74 -0.27
CA GLY A 31 -4.26 -5.82 -1.58
C GLY A 31 -3.03 -6.75 -1.61
N ALA A 32 -2.15 -6.65 -0.61
CA ALA A 32 -0.99 -7.52 -0.45
C ALA A 32 -1.40 -8.99 -0.27
N VAL A 33 -2.44 -9.26 0.52
CA VAL A 33 -2.99 -10.63 0.69
C VAL A 33 -3.52 -11.16 -0.64
N ALA A 34 -4.27 -10.35 -1.39
CA ALA A 34 -4.80 -10.76 -2.69
C ALA A 34 -3.69 -11.21 -3.66
N LEU A 35 -2.63 -10.42 -3.82
CA LEU A 35 -1.52 -10.78 -4.73
C LEU A 35 -0.79 -12.05 -4.29
N ARG A 36 -0.60 -12.26 -2.99
CA ARG A 36 0.05 -13.47 -2.44
C ARG A 36 -0.76 -14.74 -2.69
N GLU A 37 -2.09 -14.62 -2.64
CA GLU A 37 -3.03 -15.69 -2.97
C GLU A 37 -3.25 -15.86 -4.48
N GLY A 38 -2.53 -15.11 -5.32
CA GLY A 38 -2.70 -15.14 -6.78
C GLY A 38 -4.02 -14.52 -7.25
N ARG A 39 -4.68 -13.70 -6.42
CA ARG A 39 -5.91 -12.99 -6.74
C ARG A 39 -5.62 -11.55 -7.18
N PRO A 40 -6.40 -11.00 -8.11
CA PRO A 40 -6.21 -9.62 -8.55
C PRO A 40 -6.57 -8.61 -7.46
N MET A 41 -5.69 -7.63 -7.28
CA MET A 41 -5.85 -6.51 -6.36
C MET A 41 -6.86 -5.49 -6.89
N ASP A 42 -7.68 -4.94 -6.02
CA ASP A 42 -8.63 -3.90 -6.40
C ASP A 42 -7.97 -2.51 -6.44
N VAL A 43 -7.83 -1.93 -7.63
CA VAL A 43 -7.14 -0.62 -7.78
C VAL A 43 -7.94 0.56 -7.24
N ASN A 44 -9.25 0.41 -7.00
CA ASN A 44 -10.07 1.44 -6.39
C ASN A 44 -9.97 1.41 -4.84
N ALA A 45 -9.65 0.26 -4.24
CA ALA A 45 -9.58 0.08 -2.79
C ALA A 45 -8.15 -0.06 -2.23
N ALA A 46 -7.17 -0.41 -3.07
CA ALA A 46 -5.79 -0.63 -2.64
C ALA A 46 -5.17 0.59 -1.93
N SER A 47 -4.30 0.35 -0.96
CA SER A 47 -3.48 1.42 -0.36
C SER A 47 -2.34 1.85 -1.31
N ALA A 48 -1.65 2.95 -0.99
CA ALA A 48 -0.44 3.33 -1.74
C ALA A 48 0.61 2.22 -1.71
N ALA A 49 0.87 1.64 -0.53
CA ALA A 49 1.83 0.56 -0.33
C ALA A 49 1.45 -0.71 -1.12
N ASP A 50 0.15 -1.03 -1.20
CA ASP A 50 -0.35 -2.13 -2.03
C ASP A 50 -0.04 -1.89 -3.51
N LEU A 51 -0.34 -0.69 -4.01
CA LEU A 51 -0.10 -0.34 -5.41
C LEU A 51 1.39 -0.42 -5.77
N GLU A 52 2.28 -0.11 -4.84
CA GLU A 52 3.74 -0.23 -5.02
C GLU A 52 4.23 -1.68 -5.14
N LEU A 53 3.43 -2.68 -4.74
CA LEU A 53 3.74 -4.09 -4.99
C LEU A 53 3.57 -4.49 -6.46
N LEU A 54 2.87 -3.66 -7.26
CA LEU A 54 2.63 -3.94 -8.66
C LEU A 54 3.89 -3.66 -9.51
N PRO A 55 4.15 -4.46 -10.55
CA PRO A 55 5.31 -4.26 -11.40
C PRO A 55 5.28 -2.86 -12.04
N ARG A 56 6.41 -2.16 -11.99
CA ARG A 56 6.63 -0.82 -12.56
C ARG A 56 5.87 0.31 -11.84
N ILE A 57 5.19 0.03 -10.73
CA ILE A 57 4.55 1.04 -9.90
C ILE A 57 5.46 1.38 -8.73
N GLY A 58 5.96 2.63 -8.70
CA GLY A 58 6.66 3.19 -7.55
C GLY A 58 5.83 4.27 -6.85
N PRO A 59 6.33 4.87 -5.77
CA PRO A 59 5.57 5.80 -4.91
C PRO A 59 4.90 6.95 -5.68
N ALA A 60 5.62 7.53 -6.64
CA ALA A 60 5.09 8.61 -7.47
C ALA A 60 3.91 8.18 -8.36
N LEU A 61 3.96 6.94 -8.87
CA LEU A 61 2.90 6.42 -9.75
C LEU A 61 1.71 5.90 -8.93
N ALA A 62 1.97 5.26 -7.79
CA ALA A 62 0.95 4.88 -6.82
C ALA A 62 0.11 6.09 -6.39
N ARG A 63 0.76 7.21 -6.04
CA ARG A 63 0.07 8.46 -5.71
C ARG A 63 -0.82 8.96 -6.85
N ARG A 64 -0.33 8.95 -8.10
CA ARG A 64 -1.15 9.37 -9.25
C ARG A 64 -2.33 8.44 -9.50
N ILE A 65 -2.19 7.14 -9.24
CA ILE A 65 -3.30 6.18 -9.30
C ILE A 65 -4.37 6.56 -8.28
N LEU A 66 -3.97 6.86 -7.03
CA LEU A 66 -4.90 7.32 -5.98
C LEU A 66 -5.63 8.60 -6.40
N GLU A 67 -4.89 9.60 -6.89
CA GLU A 67 -5.42 10.90 -7.33
C GLU A 67 -6.38 10.76 -8.53
N ALA A 68 -6.17 9.75 -9.38
CA ALA A 68 -6.99 9.52 -10.56
C ALA A 68 -8.27 8.73 -10.28
N ARG A 69 -8.48 8.13 -9.11
CA ARG A 69 -9.69 7.34 -8.79
C ARG A 69 -10.98 8.14 -8.97
N PRO A 70 -12.13 7.48 -9.23
CA PRO A 70 -12.33 6.03 -9.39
C PRO A 70 -12.17 5.56 -10.83
N PHE A 71 -11.71 4.32 -11.04
CA PHE A 71 -11.63 3.65 -12.35
C PHE A 71 -12.87 2.78 -12.58
N ALA A 72 -13.48 2.87 -13.76
CA ALA A 72 -14.63 2.04 -14.14
C ALA A 72 -14.18 0.72 -14.78
N THR A 73 -13.04 0.73 -15.46
CA THR A 73 -12.40 -0.44 -16.07
C THR A 73 -10.91 -0.49 -15.74
N VAL A 74 -10.28 -1.65 -15.90
CA VAL A 74 -8.81 -1.76 -15.77
C VAL A 74 -8.11 -0.94 -16.85
N ASP A 75 -8.69 -0.83 -18.04
CA ASP A 75 -8.18 -0.03 -19.15
C ASP A 75 -8.10 1.47 -18.82
N ASP A 76 -8.98 1.97 -17.93
CA ASP A 76 -8.94 3.37 -17.50
C ASP A 76 -7.63 3.77 -16.80
N LEU A 77 -6.81 2.81 -16.36
CA LEU A 77 -5.48 3.08 -15.80
C LEU A 77 -4.57 3.82 -16.78
N VAL A 78 -4.80 3.75 -18.10
CA VAL A 78 -4.01 4.50 -19.11
C VAL A 78 -4.14 6.01 -18.99
N ARG A 79 -5.19 6.52 -18.33
CA ARG A 79 -5.33 7.97 -18.08
C ARG A 79 -4.32 8.48 -17.04
N VAL A 80 -3.73 7.58 -16.25
CA VAL A 80 -2.69 7.92 -15.28
C VAL A 80 -1.38 8.18 -16.01
N ARG A 81 -0.89 9.42 -15.95
CA ARG A 81 0.38 9.80 -16.58
C ARG A 81 1.52 8.90 -16.09
N GLY A 82 2.11 8.14 -17.00
CA GLY A 82 3.17 7.16 -16.73
C GLY A 82 2.74 5.70 -16.87
N ILE A 83 1.44 5.42 -16.99
CA ILE A 83 0.89 4.11 -17.36
C ILE A 83 0.62 4.11 -18.87
N GLY A 84 1.52 3.49 -19.63
CA GLY A 84 1.33 3.22 -21.05
C GLY A 84 0.83 1.80 -21.32
N PRO A 85 0.58 1.44 -22.60
CA PRO A 85 0.06 0.12 -22.99
C PRO A 85 0.87 -1.04 -22.42
N ARG A 86 2.20 -0.97 -22.48
CA ARG A 86 3.10 -2.01 -21.93
C ARG A 86 2.99 -2.18 -20.41
N THR A 87 2.76 -1.09 -19.70
CA THR A 87 2.55 -1.15 -18.24
C THR A 87 1.18 -1.75 -17.97
N LEU A 88 0.14 -1.27 -18.65
CA LEU A 88 -1.22 -1.80 -18.52
C LEU A 88 -1.27 -3.31 -18.76
N GLU A 89 -0.65 -3.82 -19.83
CA GLU A 89 -0.60 -5.25 -20.15
C GLU A 89 -0.02 -6.09 -18.99
N ARG A 90 1.00 -5.57 -18.30
CA ARG A 90 1.60 -6.23 -17.13
C ARG A 90 0.72 -6.16 -15.89
N LEU A 91 -0.09 -5.11 -15.77
CA LEU A 91 -0.98 -4.91 -14.64
C LEU A 91 -2.28 -5.71 -14.77
N ARG A 92 -2.84 -5.85 -15.98
CA ARG A 92 -4.11 -6.52 -16.26
C ARG A 92 -4.34 -7.84 -15.51
N PRO A 93 -3.40 -8.80 -15.44
CA PRO A 93 -3.62 -10.04 -14.70
C PRO A 93 -3.58 -9.90 -13.17
N LEU A 94 -3.03 -8.80 -12.66
CA LEU A 94 -2.79 -8.57 -11.23
C LEU A 94 -3.82 -7.63 -10.60
N VAL A 95 -4.64 -6.97 -11.42
CA VAL A 95 -5.56 -5.94 -10.94
C VAL A 95 -6.97 -6.16 -11.43
N ARG A 96 -7.92 -5.70 -10.63
CA ARG A 96 -9.33 -5.60 -10.97
C ARG A 96 -9.87 -4.25 -10.56
N VAL A 97 -11.03 -3.90 -11.10
CA VAL A 97 -11.87 -2.84 -10.58
C VAL A 97 -13.09 -3.50 -9.92
N SER A 98 -13.40 -3.15 -8.68
CA SER A 98 -14.80 -3.22 -8.26
C SER A 98 -15.50 -1.98 -8.79
N ALA A 99 -16.66 -2.15 -9.43
CA ALA A 99 -17.65 -1.08 -9.40
C ALA A 99 -17.87 -0.77 -7.92
N ALA A 100 -17.79 0.50 -7.51
CA ALA A 100 -17.99 0.92 -6.12
C ALA A 100 -19.09 0.07 -5.50
N ASP A 101 -18.71 -0.79 -4.56
CA ASP A 101 -19.46 -2.00 -4.25
C ASP A 101 -20.89 -1.66 -3.81
N PRO A 102 -21.94 -2.07 -4.54
CA PRO A 102 -23.30 -2.13 -4.00
C PRO A 102 -23.51 -3.40 -3.17
N ARG A 103 -22.46 -4.20 -2.90
CA ARG A 103 -22.55 -5.36 -2.00
C ARG A 103 -22.43 -4.93 -0.53
N ASP A 104 -23.37 -4.06 -0.16
CA ASP A 104 -23.99 -4.01 1.16
C ASP A 104 -25.51 -3.96 0.92
N PRO A 105 -26.17 -5.11 0.63
CA PRO A 105 -27.60 -5.30 0.88
C PRO A 105 -27.88 -5.70 2.33
#